data_AF-A0AAD9P6K1-F1
#
_entry.id   AF-A0AAD9P6K1-F1
#
_cell.length_a   1.000
_cell.length_b   1.000
_cell.length_c   1.000
_cell.angle_alpha   90.00
_cell.angle_beta   90.00
_cell.angle_gamma   90.00
#
_symmetry.space_group_name_H-M   'P 1'
#
loop_
_entity.id
_entity.type
_entity.pdbx_description
1 polymer ?
#
loop_
_entity_poly.entity_id
_entity_poly.type
_entity_poly.pdbx_seq_one_letter_code
_entity_poly.pdbx_strand_id
1 'polypeptide(L)'
;MGDSDNRVILNVGGIRHETYKATLKKIPATRLSRLTEALVNYDPVLNEFFFDRHPGVFAQILNYYRTGKLHYPTDVCGPLFEEELEFWGLDSNQVEPCCWMTYTTHRDTQETLQILDRLDLDTDKPTQEDIMKRFGLEEEFLTGELGCWQRIKPKIWALFDEPYSSNAAKVRVRLCVVVCETESAPLRYTCSFMCRVRD
;
A
#
# COMPACT_ATOMS: atom_id res chain seq x y z
N MET A 1 52.01 -10.25 2.20
CA MET A 1 50.88 -9.88 3.09
C MET A 1 49.68 -10.73 2.72
N GLY A 2 49.04 -11.38 3.70
CA GLY A 2 47.97 -12.36 3.45
C GLY A 2 46.67 -11.70 2.98
N ASP A 3 45.95 -12.40 2.09
CA ASP A 3 44.63 -12.04 1.54
C ASP A 3 43.55 -11.75 2.61
N SER A 4 43.80 -12.16 3.86
CA SER A 4 42.93 -11.89 5.02
C SER A 4 42.83 -10.41 5.39
N ASP A 5 43.86 -9.61 5.20
CA ASP A 5 43.86 -8.18 5.58
C ASP A 5 43.05 -7.30 4.60
N ASN A 6 42.72 -7.87 3.44
CA ASN A 6 41.96 -7.21 2.39
C ASN A 6 40.45 -7.52 2.46
N ARG A 7 40.04 -8.42 3.35
CA ARG A 7 38.63 -8.78 3.55
C ARG A 7 38.02 -7.96 4.69
N VAL A 8 36.72 -7.77 4.62
CA VAL A 8 35.93 -7.04 5.61
C VAL A 8 34.63 -7.80 5.86
N ILE A 9 34.22 -7.85 7.12
CA ILE A 9 32.99 -8.48 7.57
C ILE A 9 31.97 -7.39 7.86
N LEU A 10 30.80 -7.52 7.25
CA LEU A 10 29.64 -6.63 7.42
C LEU A 10 28.51 -7.46 8.01
N ASN A 11 28.22 -7.26 9.29
CA ASN A 11 27.12 -7.88 10.00
C ASN A 11 25.87 -6.99 9.85
N VAL A 12 24.91 -7.42 9.03
CA VAL A 12 23.69 -6.68 8.75
C VAL A 12 22.50 -7.45 9.31
N GLY A 13 21.77 -6.88 10.25
CA GLY A 13 20.62 -7.52 10.89
C GLY A 13 20.95 -8.87 11.55
N GLY A 14 22.20 -9.07 11.97
CA GLY A 14 22.70 -10.33 12.52
C GLY A 14 23.31 -11.31 11.49
N ILE A 15 23.20 -11.02 10.19
CA ILE A 15 23.77 -11.85 9.11
C ILE A 15 25.12 -11.30 8.69
N ARG A 16 26.16 -12.15 8.74
CA ARG A 16 27.53 -11.79 8.35
C ARG A 16 27.73 -11.93 6.84
N HIS A 17 28.12 -10.84 6.21
CA HIS A 17 28.52 -10.76 4.82
C HIS A 17 30.02 -10.46 4.73
N GLU A 18 30.76 -11.34 4.06
CA GLU A 18 32.19 -11.16 3.82
C GLU A 18 32.44 -10.67 2.38
N THR A 19 33.33 -9.69 2.24
CA THR A 19 33.75 -9.15 0.93
C THR A 19 35.12 -8.51 1.01
N TYR A 20 35.67 -8.09 -0.14
CA TYR A 20 36.93 -7.38 -0.20
C TYR A 20 36.73 -5.86 0.00
N LYS A 21 37.67 -5.21 0.69
CA LYS A 21 37.72 -3.74 0.83
C LYS A 21 37.71 -3.06 -0.54
N ALA A 22 38.40 -3.64 -1.53
CA ALA A 22 38.39 -3.17 -2.92
C ALA A 22 37.00 -3.20 -3.59
N THR A 23 36.16 -4.19 -3.28
CA THR A 23 34.79 -4.29 -3.80
C THR A 23 33.96 -3.09 -3.38
N LEU A 24 34.08 -2.66 -2.12
CA LEU A 24 33.33 -1.51 -1.59
C LEU A 24 33.80 -0.17 -2.17
N LYS A 25 35.00 -0.11 -2.73
CA LYS A 25 35.55 1.09 -3.39
C LYS A 25 35.13 1.23 -4.86
N LYS A 26 34.54 0.20 -5.47
CA LYS A 26 34.10 0.25 -6.89
C LYS A 26 33.03 1.31 -7.15
N ILE A 27 32.16 1.56 -6.18
CA ILE A 27 31.12 2.58 -6.26
C ILE A 27 31.47 3.66 -5.23
N PRO A 28 32.04 4.80 -5.66
CA PRO A 28 32.46 5.85 -4.74
C PRO A 28 31.26 6.61 -4.18
N ALA A 29 31.51 7.43 -3.17
CA ALA A 29 30.53 8.33 -2.54
C ALA A 29 29.33 7.64 -1.82
N THR A 30 29.39 6.32 -1.66
CA THR A 30 28.41 5.54 -0.88
C THR A 30 28.85 5.38 0.58
N ARG A 31 27.94 4.91 1.45
CA ARG A 31 28.27 4.63 2.86
C ARG A 31 29.37 3.56 2.97
N LEU A 32 29.27 2.49 2.19
CA LEU A 32 30.23 1.38 2.22
C LEU A 32 31.62 1.78 1.71
N SER A 33 31.69 2.70 0.75
CA SER A 33 32.98 3.20 0.24
C SER A 33 33.75 4.03 1.28
N ARG A 34 33.06 4.57 2.30
CA ARG A 34 33.62 5.42 3.35
C ARG A 34 33.85 4.70 4.69
N LEU A 35 33.75 3.36 4.72
CA LEU A 35 33.99 2.61 5.95
C LEU A 35 35.42 2.80 6.45
N THR A 36 35.53 3.08 7.74
CA THR A 36 36.78 3.18 8.49
C THR A 36 36.58 2.56 9.88
N GLU A 37 37.63 1.99 10.46
CA GLU A 37 37.60 1.39 11.81
C GLU A 37 37.33 2.43 12.92
N ALA A 38 37.42 3.72 12.60
CA ALA A 38 37.06 4.82 13.50
C ALA A 38 35.55 5.06 13.61
N LEU A 39 34.73 4.39 12.80
CA LEU A 39 33.28 4.54 12.86
C LEU A 39 32.70 3.81 14.09
N VAL A 40 31.66 4.41 14.66
CA VAL A 40 30.96 3.88 15.87
C VAL A 40 30.37 2.49 15.69
N ASN A 41 30.17 2.06 14.46
CA ASN A 41 29.57 0.78 14.12
C ASN A 41 30.59 -0.34 13.87
N TYR A 42 31.89 -0.08 14.09
CA TYR A 42 32.95 -1.09 14.02
C TYR A 42 33.16 -1.73 15.40
N ASP A 43 33.11 -3.06 15.44
CA ASP A 43 33.45 -3.86 16.62
C ASP A 43 34.91 -4.34 16.49
N PRO A 44 35.85 -3.82 17.31
CA PRO A 44 37.26 -4.20 17.25
C PRO A 44 37.54 -5.60 17.81
N VAL A 45 36.62 -6.18 18.59
CA VAL A 45 36.79 -7.53 19.17
C VAL A 45 36.49 -8.59 18.10
N LEU A 46 35.40 -8.39 17.37
CA LEU A 46 34.97 -9.29 16.30
C LEU A 46 35.56 -8.93 14.93
N ASN A 47 36.18 -7.76 14.81
CA ASN A 47 36.69 -7.19 13.56
C ASN A 47 35.61 -7.12 12.47
N GLU A 48 34.42 -6.63 12.83
CA GLU A 48 33.26 -6.53 11.93
C GLU A 48 32.52 -5.19 12.07
N PHE A 49 31.83 -4.78 11.01
CA PHE A 49 30.93 -3.64 11.05
C PHE A 49 29.50 -4.12 11.27
N PHE A 50 28.80 -3.59 12.27
CA PHE A 50 27.40 -3.91 12.54
C PHE A 50 26.45 -2.87 11.95
N PHE A 51 25.36 -3.32 11.34
CA PHE A 51 24.26 -2.49 10.86
C PHE A 51 22.93 -3.13 11.21
N ASP A 52 22.08 -2.41 11.95
CA ASP A 52 20.74 -2.86 12.27
C ASP A 52 19.77 -2.56 11.11
N ARG A 53 19.99 -3.23 9.97
CA ARG A 53 19.26 -3.04 8.70
C ARG A 53 18.84 -4.38 8.10
N HIS A 54 18.06 -4.35 7.03
CA HIS A 54 17.47 -5.54 6.43
C HIS A 54 18.53 -6.43 5.72
N PRO A 55 18.81 -7.66 6.20
CA PRO A 55 19.88 -8.50 5.64
C PRO A 55 19.60 -9.01 4.22
N GLY A 56 18.34 -9.33 3.90
CA GLY A 56 17.94 -9.83 2.58
C GLY A 56 18.22 -8.81 1.46
N VAL A 57 17.75 -7.57 1.63
CA VAL A 57 18.05 -6.45 0.73
C VAL A 57 19.56 -6.19 0.61
N PHE A 58 20.28 -6.24 1.73
CA PHE A 58 21.73 -6.00 1.72
C PHE A 58 22.50 -6.97 0.81
N ALA A 59 22.04 -8.22 0.66
CA ALA A 59 22.64 -9.16 -0.28
C ALA A 59 22.61 -8.64 -1.73
N GLN A 60 21.51 -8.00 -2.16
CA GLN A 60 21.40 -7.41 -3.50
C GLN A 60 22.28 -6.17 -3.64
N ILE A 61 22.34 -5.35 -2.60
CA ILE A 61 23.21 -4.19 -2.55
C ILE A 61 24.66 -4.62 -2.69
N LEU A 62 25.11 -5.64 -1.95
CA LEU A 62 26.47 -6.15 -2.05
C LEU A 62 26.76 -6.75 -3.43
N ASN A 63 25.77 -7.41 -4.05
CA ASN A 63 25.90 -7.90 -5.41
C ASN A 63 26.10 -6.76 -6.42
N TYR A 64 25.44 -5.60 -6.22
CA TYR A 64 25.66 -4.43 -7.06
C TYR A 64 27.13 -3.97 -7.04
N TYR A 65 27.80 -3.94 -5.87
CA TYR A 65 29.24 -3.66 -5.80
C TYR A 65 30.09 -4.72 -6.52
N ARG A 66 29.63 -5.97 -6.60
CA ARG A 66 30.38 -7.05 -7.27
C ARG A 66 30.26 -6.96 -8.78
N THR A 67 29.03 -6.84 -9.29
CA THR A 67 28.68 -6.96 -10.71
C THR A 67 28.59 -5.61 -11.44
N GLY A 68 28.36 -4.52 -10.71
CA GLY A 68 28.01 -3.21 -11.28
C GLY A 68 26.59 -3.12 -11.82
N LYS A 69 25.74 -4.13 -11.56
CA LYS A 69 24.34 -4.19 -12.02
C LYS A 69 23.38 -4.23 -10.83
N LEU A 70 22.48 -3.25 -10.75
CA LEU A 70 21.51 -3.15 -9.67
C LEU A 70 20.21 -3.83 -10.08
N HIS A 71 19.88 -4.94 -9.42
CA HIS A 71 18.65 -5.70 -9.65
C HIS A 71 17.69 -5.56 -8.48
N TYR A 72 16.41 -5.51 -8.81
CA TYR A 72 15.34 -5.40 -7.85
C TYR A 72 14.98 -6.79 -7.27
N PRO A 73 14.98 -6.98 -5.93
CA PRO A 73 14.57 -8.24 -5.29
C PRO A 73 13.08 -8.54 -5.51
N THR A 74 12.73 -9.79 -5.80
CA THR A 74 11.33 -10.20 -6.04
C THR A 74 10.52 -10.44 -4.76
N ASP A 75 11.21 -10.55 -3.63
CA ASP A 75 10.66 -10.88 -2.31
C ASP A 75 10.45 -9.66 -1.41
N VAL A 76 10.74 -8.46 -1.92
CA VAL A 76 10.70 -7.20 -1.17
C VAL A 76 9.87 -6.16 -1.94
N CYS A 77 9.15 -5.30 -1.23
CA CYS A 77 8.33 -4.24 -1.84
C CYS A 77 9.15 -3.01 -2.24
N GLY A 78 8.72 -2.34 -3.33
CA GLY A 78 9.34 -1.13 -3.92
C GLY A 78 9.97 -0.19 -2.89
N PRO A 79 9.13 0.35 -1.98
CA PRO A 79 9.52 1.38 -1.02
C PRO A 79 10.58 0.92 -0.01
N LEU A 80 10.46 -0.32 0.49
CA LEU A 80 11.43 -0.86 1.44
C LEU A 80 12.82 -0.97 0.79
N PHE A 81 12.89 -1.31 -0.49
CA PHE A 81 14.15 -1.33 -1.23
C PHE A 81 14.71 0.08 -1.44
N GLU A 82 13.86 1.07 -1.76
CA GLU A 82 14.27 2.46 -1.92
C GLU A 82 14.83 3.04 -0.62
N GLU A 83 14.18 2.80 0.53
CA GLU A 83 14.67 3.22 1.86
C GLU A 83 16.06 2.63 2.16
N GLU A 84 16.29 1.37 1.80
CA GLU A 84 17.60 0.75 1.94
C GLU A 84 18.62 1.39 0.97
N LEU A 85 18.29 1.58 -0.31
CA LEU A 85 19.20 2.25 -1.26
C LEU A 85 19.61 3.63 -0.76
N GLU A 86 18.67 4.43 -0.26
CA GLU A 86 18.93 5.73 0.33
C GLU A 86 19.86 5.61 1.55
N PHE A 87 19.59 4.66 2.46
CA PHE A 87 20.46 4.42 3.61
C PHE A 87 21.91 4.11 3.19
N TRP A 88 22.11 3.28 2.18
CA TRP A 88 23.44 2.89 1.69
C TRP A 88 24.08 3.94 0.77
N GLY A 89 23.33 4.98 0.39
CA GLY A 89 23.76 6.09 -0.46
C GLY A 89 23.86 5.68 -1.94
N LEU A 90 22.91 4.90 -2.42
CA LEU A 90 22.79 4.43 -3.79
C LEU A 90 21.60 5.10 -4.48
N ASP A 91 21.76 5.40 -5.76
CA ASP A 91 20.71 6.00 -6.60
C ASP A 91 19.78 4.91 -7.16
N SER A 92 18.48 5.02 -6.87
CA SER A 92 17.45 4.09 -7.36
C SER A 92 17.22 4.16 -8.87
N ASN A 93 17.72 5.22 -9.54
CA ASN A 93 17.63 5.32 -11.00
C ASN A 93 18.63 4.42 -11.74
N GLN A 94 19.58 3.79 -11.04
CA GLN A 94 20.58 2.89 -11.62
C GLN A 94 20.11 1.43 -11.77
N VAL A 95 18.82 1.18 -11.54
CA VAL A 95 18.22 -0.16 -11.66
C VAL A 95 18.26 -0.64 -13.11
N GLU A 96 18.66 -1.90 -13.31
CA GLU A 96 18.74 -2.51 -14.64
C GLU A 96 17.35 -2.62 -15.31
N PRO A 97 17.26 -2.48 -16.64
CA PRO A 97 15.98 -2.49 -17.37
C PRO A 97 15.09 -3.71 -17.12
N CYS A 98 15.69 -4.88 -16.86
CA CYS A 98 14.96 -6.12 -16.56
C CYS A 98 14.09 -6.02 -15.30
N CYS A 99 14.34 -5.06 -14.43
CA CYS A 99 13.65 -4.87 -13.16
C CYS A 99 12.70 -3.68 -13.14
N TRP A 100 12.67 -2.87 -14.21
CA TRP A 100 11.85 -1.65 -14.26
C TRP A 100 10.37 -1.93 -14.09
N MET A 101 9.84 -2.98 -14.71
CA MET A 101 8.42 -3.29 -14.62
C MET A 101 7.98 -3.58 -13.18
N THR A 102 8.76 -4.36 -12.45
CA THR A 102 8.50 -4.67 -11.03
C THR A 102 8.60 -3.40 -10.18
N TYR A 103 9.66 -2.61 -10.40
CA TYR A 103 9.89 -1.35 -9.70
C TYR A 103 8.75 -0.33 -9.91
N THR A 104 8.38 -0.05 -11.15
CA THR A 104 7.34 0.93 -11.47
C THR A 104 5.95 0.47 -11.04
N THR A 105 5.63 -0.83 -11.19
CA THR A 105 4.33 -1.37 -10.76
C THR A 105 4.10 -1.12 -9.26
N HIS A 106 5.11 -1.34 -8.43
CA HIS A 106 4.98 -1.11 -6.99
C HIS A 106 4.80 0.37 -6.64
N ARG A 107 5.56 1.26 -7.30
CA ARG A 107 5.45 2.71 -7.08
C ARG A 107 4.08 3.25 -7.51
N ASP A 108 3.64 2.89 -8.71
CA ASP A 108 2.37 3.36 -9.28
C ASP A 108 1.17 2.81 -8.48
N THR A 109 1.28 1.58 -7.95
CA THR A 109 0.27 1.02 -7.03
C THR A 109 0.19 1.82 -5.73
N GLN A 110 1.32 2.23 -5.17
CA GLN A 110 1.31 3.04 -3.95
C GLN A 110 0.73 4.43 -4.18
N GLU A 111 1.11 5.10 -5.28
CA GLU A 111 0.55 6.41 -5.63
C GLU A 111 -0.96 6.34 -5.84
N THR A 112 -1.45 5.33 -6.56
CA THR A 112 -2.88 5.12 -6.75
C THR A 112 -3.61 4.81 -5.45
N LEU A 113 -3.04 3.96 -4.57
CA LEU A 113 -3.60 3.71 -3.24
C LEU A 113 -3.67 4.98 -2.39
N GLN A 114 -2.65 5.83 -2.42
CA GLN A 114 -2.68 7.12 -1.71
C GLN A 114 -3.73 8.08 -2.28
N ILE A 115 -3.94 8.07 -3.60
CA ILE A 115 -5.01 8.84 -4.23
C ILE A 115 -6.37 8.31 -3.77
N LEU A 116 -6.58 7.00 -3.78
CA LEU A 116 -7.81 6.37 -3.30
C LEU A 116 -8.09 6.70 -1.83
N ASP A 117 -7.09 6.59 -0.97
CA ASP A 117 -7.23 6.92 0.45
C ASP A 117 -7.62 8.40 0.67
N ARG A 118 -7.04 9.32 -0.11
CA ARG A 118 -7.45 10.74 -0.11
C ARG A 118 -8.90 10.94 -0.56
N LEU A 119 -9.35 10.20 -1.58
CA LEU A 119 -10.72 10.27 -2.06
C LEU A 119 -11.72 9.64 -1.06
N ASP A 120 -11.32 8.58 -0.36
CA ASP A 120 -12.13 7.93 0.65
C ASP A 120 -12.26 8.79 1.92
N LEU A 121 -11.25 9.61 2.25
CA LEU A 121 -11.30 10.57 3.36
C LEU A 121 -12.26 11.75 3.11
N ASP A 122 -12.49 12.12 1.84
CA ASP A 122 -13.50 13.12 1.47
C ASP A 122 -14.94 12.54 1.49
N THR A 123 -15.09 11.23 1.71
CA THR A 123 -16.38 10.58 1.92
C THR A 123 -16.67 10.49 3.42
N ASP A 124 -16.73 11.64 4.09
CA ASP A 124 -17.35 11.71 5.41
C ASP A 124 -18.75 11.08 5.32
N LYS A 125 -19.11 10.25 6.31
CA LYS A 125 -20.47 9.69 6.39
C LYS A 125 -21.43 10.88 6.31
N PRO A 126 -22.27 10.98 5.26
CA PRO A 126 -23.08 12.16 5.07
C PRO A 126 -23.93 12.37 6.32
N THR A 127 -23.91 13.59 6.85
CA THR A 127 -24.68 13.90 8.05
C THR A 127 -26.17 13.72 7.76
N GLN A 128 -27.01 13.62 8.79
CA GLN A 128 -28.45 13.53 8.56
C GLN A 128 -28.96 14.71 7.72
N GLU A 129 -28.38 15.90 7.86
CA GLU A 129 -28.74 17.07 7.07
C GLU A 129 -28.39 16.88 5.59
N ASP A 130 -27.18 16.41 5.27
CA ASP A 130 -26.76 16.13 3.89
C ASP A 130 -27.65 15.08 3.21
N ILE A 131 -28.04 14.05 3.98
CA ILE A 131 -28.97 13.02 3.53
C ILE A 131 -30.34 13.63 3.24
N MET A 132 -30.88 14.46 4.15
CA MET A 132 -32.20 15.08 3.95
C MET A 132 -32.21 16.09 2.80
N LYS A 133 -31.13 16.85 2.62
CA LYS A 133 -30.91 17.76 1.50
C LYS A 133 -30.96 17.04 0.16
N ARG A 134 -30.36 15.85 0.06
CA ARG A 134 -30.40 15.01 -1.15
C ARG A 134 -31.81 14.59 -1.57
N PHE A 135 -32.75 14.56 -0.63
CA PHE A 135 -34.17 14.26 -0.89
C PHE A 135 -35.08 15.50 -0.94
N GLY A 136 -34.51 16.71 -0.85
CA GLY A 136 -35.28 17.95 -0.81
C GLY A 136 -36.08 18.18 0.48
N LEU A 137 -35.71 17.49 1.57
CA LEU A 137 -36.44 17.51 2.86
C LEU A 137 -35.73 18.39 3.91
N GLU A 138 -34.85 19.29 3.47
CA GLU A 138 -34.00 20.13 4.35
C GLU A 138 -34.86 21.06 5.21
N GLU A 139 -35.84 21.74 4.63
CA GLU A 139 -36.74 22.65 5.36
C GLU A 139 -37.63 21.91 6.37
N GLU A 140 -38.18 20.76 5.98
CA GLU A 140 -39.07 19.94 6.84
C GLU A 140 -38.31 19.29 8.01
N PHE A 141 -37.02 18.98 7.80
CA PHE A 141 -36.13 18.52 8.87
C PHE A 141 -35.85 19.63 9.89
N LEU A 142 -35.60 20.86 9.43
CA LEU A 142 -35.34 22.03 10.28
C LEU A 142 -36.57 22.51 11.05
N THR A 143 -37.77 22.42 10.46
CA THR A 143 -39.03 22.77 11.15
C THR A 143 -39.51 21.68 12.10
N GLY A 144 -38.93 20.47 12.02
CA GLY A 144 -39.32 19.32 12.85
C GLY A 144 -40.59 18.61 12.37
N GLU A 145 -41.16 19.02 11.24
CA GLU A 145 -42.45 18.54 10.70
C GLU A 145 -42.28 17.33 9.75
N LEU A 146 -41.32 16.46 10.02
CA LEU A 146 -41.11 15.27 9.20
C LEU A 146 -42.19 14.21 9.45
N GLY A 147 -42.90 13.83 8.39
CA GLY A 147 -43.80 12.69 8.39
C GLY A 147 -43.07 11.35 8.54
N CYS A 148 -43.79 10.30 8.94
CA CYS A 148 -43.23 8.96 9.11
C CYS A 148 -42.55 8.42 7.84
N TRP A 149 -43.15 8.65 6.66
CA TRP A 149 -42.58 8.20 5.39
C TRP A 149 -41.31 8.96 5.01
N GLN A 150 -41.24 10.28 5.25
CA GLN A 150 -40.06 11.12 5.02
C GLN A 150 -38.88 10.71 5.90
N ARG A 151 -39.12 10.22 7.13
CA ARG A 151 -38.07 9.68 8.01
C ARG A 151 -37.59 8.28 7.60
N ILE A 152 -38.44 7.50 6.96
CA ILE A 152 -38.17 6.11 6.60
C ILE A 152 -37.52 6.02 5.20
N LYS A 153 -37.90 6.88 4.26
CA LYS A 153 -37.40 6.90 2.87
C LYS A 153 -35.85 6.91 2.78
N PRO A 154 -35.11 7.76 3.53
CA PRO A 154 -33.64 7.78 3.46
C PRO A 154 -32.99 6.53 4.06
N LYS A 155 -33.60 5.93 5.10
CA LYS A 155 -33.12 4.68 5.72
C LYS A 155 -33.31 3.48 4.80
N ILE A 156 -34.42 3.45 4.07
CA ILE A 156 -34.67 2.43 3.05
C ILE A 156 -33.67 2.58 1.91
N TRP A 157 -33.45 3.81 1.45
CA TRP A 157 -32.50 4.10 0.38
C TRP A 157 -31.07 3.69 0.73
N ALA A 158 -30.57 4.05 1.91
CA ALA A 158 -29.24 3.64 2.40
C ALA A 158 -29.07 2.12 2.48
N LEU A 159 -30.15 1.39 2.81
CA LEU A 159 -30.15 -0.07 2.88
C LEU A 159 -30.11 -0.74 1.48
N PHE A 160 -30.45 0.00 0.41
CA PHE A 160 -30.39 -0.47 -0.97
C PHE A 160 -29.14 -0.01 -1.72
N ASP A 161 -28.62 1.18 -1.44
CA ASP A 161 -27.41 1.72 -2.08
C ASP A 161 -26.13 1.03 -1.56
N GLU A 162 -26.12 0.62 -0.29
CA GLU A 162 -25.03 -0.15 0.31
C GLU A 162 -25.46 -1.58 0.70
N PRO A 163 -25.31 -2.57 -0.21
CA PRO A 163 -25.69 -3.96 0.03
C PRO A 163 -24.93 -4.66 1.18
N TYR A 164 -23.86 -4.03 1.69
CA TYR A 164 -23.03 -4.54 2.79
C TYR A 164 -23.22 -3.81 4.12
N SER A 165 -24.07 -2.77 4.17
CA SER A 165 -24.28 -1.90 5.33
C SER A 165 -24.84 -2.61 6.58
N SER A 166 -25.54 -3.73 6.41
CA SER A 166 -26.15 -4.46 7.53
C SER A 166 -26.42 -5.93 7.20
N ASN A 167 -26.64 -6.77 8.23
CA ASN A 167 -27.08 -8.16 8.04
C ASN A 167 -28.43 -8.26 7.30
N ALA A 168 -29.29 -7.24 7.44
CA ALA A 168 -30.56 -7.15 6.69
C ALA A 168 -30.33 -6.86 5.19
N ALA A 169 -29.32 -6.05 4.84
CA ALA A 169 -28.92 -5.78 3.46
C ALA A 169 -28.37 -7.04 2.77
N LYS A 170 -27.54 -7.82 3.48
CA LYS A 170 -26.98 -9.10 2.99
C LYS A 170 -28.06 -10.16 2.67
N VAL A 171 -29.13 -10.23 3.47
CA VAL A 171 -30.25 -11.16 3.22
C VAL A 171 -31.06 -10.78 1.98
N ARG A 172 -31.23 -9.48 1.69
CA ARG A 172 -31.96 -9.01 0.51
C ARG A 172 -31.18 -9.15 -0.79
N VAL A 173 -29.86 -8.93 -0.81
CA VAL A 173 -29.03 -9.20 -2.00
C VAL A 173 -29.19 -10.64 -2.44
N ARG A 174 -29.20 -11.56 -1.47
CA ARG A 174 -29.42 -12.99 -1.73
C ARG A 174 -30.82 -13.28 -2.27
N LEU A 175 -31.86 -12.59 -1.79
CA LEU A 175 -33.23 -12.73 -2.29
C LEU A 175 -33.39 -12.13 -3.71
N CYS A 176 -32.79 -10.98 -4.01
CA CYS A 176 -32.82 -10.36 -5.33
C CYS A 176 -32.07 -11.20 -6.39
N VAL A 177 -30.94 -11.81 -6.02
CA VAL A 177 -30.19 -12.71 -6.93
C VAL A 177 -30.98 -14.00 -7.19
N VAL A 178 -31.59 -14.59 -6.16
CA VAL A 178 -32.42 -15.81 -6.30
C VAL A 178 -33.67 -15.56 -7.15
N VAL A 179 -34.31 -14.40 -7.01
CA VAL A 179 -35.47 -14.00 -7.85
C VAL A 179 -35.08 -13.74 -9.31
N CYS A 180 -33.82 -13.41 -9.60
CA CYS A 180 -33.32 -13.30 -10.98
C CYS A 180 -33.00 -14.67 -11.63
N GLU A 181 -32.66 -15.69 -10.85
CA GLU A 181 -32.32 -17.02 -11.36
C GLU A 181 -33.53 -17.97 -11.50
N THR A 182 -34.61 -17.73 -10.75
CA THR A 182 -35.82 -18.57 -10.80
C THR A 182 -37.04 -17.78 -11.26
N GLU A 183 -37.45 -18.03 -12.51
CA GLU A 183 -38.77 -17.76 -13.11
C GLU A 183 -39.04 -16.42 -13.83
N SER A 184 -39.40 -16.62 -15.09
CA SER A 184 -39.95 -15.73 -16.09
C SER A 184 -41.31 -15.11 -15.71
N ALA A 185 -41.36 -13.78 -15.84
CA ALA A 185 -42.46 -12.97 -16.39
C ALA A 185 -43.49 -12.22 -15.51
N PRO A 186 -44.01 -12.64 -14.33
CA PRO A 186 -45.14 -11.88 -13.74
C PRO A 186 -44.79 -10.82 -12.69
N LEU A 187 -43.55 -10.74 -12.17
CA LEU A 187 -43.24 -9.79 -11.08
C LEU A 187 -42.57 -8.48 -11.55
N ARG A 188 -43.13 -7.84 -12.59
CA ARG A 188 -42.79 -6.45 -12.96
C ARG A 188 -43.18 -5.41 -11.88
N TYR A 189 -43.95 -5.81 -10.88
CA TYR A 189 -44.46 -4.91 -9.84
C TYR A 189 -43.45 -4.56 -8.73
N THR A 190 -42.48 -5.43 -8.45
CA THR A 190 -41.45 -5.15 -7.41
C THR A 190 -40.39 -4.17 -7.91
N CYS A 191 -40.07 -4.19 -9.21
CA CYS A 191 -39.17 -3.21 -9.84
C CYS A 191 -39.84 -1.83 -10.03
N SER A 192 -41.17 -1.78 -10.20
CA SER A 192 -41.92 -0.52 -10.30
C SER A 192 -41.92 0.28 -8.99
N PHE A 193 -41.86 -0.40 -7.84
CA PHE A 193 -41.67 0.25 -6.54
C PHE A 193 -40.27 0.88 -6.41
N MET A 194 -39.26 0.33 -7.10
CA MET A 194 -37.88 0.84 -7.07
C MET A 194 -37.69 2.09 -7.95
N CYS A 195 -38.35 2.18 -9.11
CA CYS A 195 -38.30 3.42 -9.92
C CYS A 195 -38.97 4.60 -9.20
N ARG A 196 -40.10 4.37 -8.51
CA ARG A 196 -40.83 5.44 -7.83
C ARG A 196 -40.14 5.98 -6.55
N VAL A 197 -39.09 5.31 -6.07
CA VAL A 197 -38.25 5.81 -4.96
C VAL A 197 -37.06 6.62 -5.48
N ARG A 198 -36.71 6.45 -6.76
CA ARG A 198 -35.56 7.09 -7.42
C ARG A 198 -35.93 8.41 -8.13
N ASP A 199 -37.20 8.61 -8.45
CA ASP A 199 -37.80 9.87 -8.92
C ASP A 199 -38.33 10.75 -7.76
#